data_AF-A0A2V6LVF5-F1
#
_entry.id   AF-A0A2V6LVF5-F1
#
_cell.length_a   1.000
_cell.length_b   1.000
_cell.length_c   1.000
_cell.angle_alpha   90.00
_cell.angle_beta   90.00
_cell.angle_gamma   90.00
#
_symmetry.space_group_name_H-M   'P 1'
#
loop_
_entity.id
_entity.type
_entity.pdbx_description
1 polymer ?
#
loop_
_entity_poly.entity_id
_entity_poly.type
_entity_poly.pdbx_seq_one_letter_code
_entity_poly.pdbx_strand_id
1 'polypeptide(L)'
;MIEASHDALGRYQLHCENAETFLFTENESNFERLWSVPNRCPFVKDSINDAVTQNRIDLINPEKVGTKAAAQYRFAIPANESRTVRLRFARVDPGSARNATPARSSRAVRGASPRTSLSQNPVGEAPTGAREARALPGEELRSDAFSDFDEIFSARKAEADQFYNSVAPVDLPSEHKAIQRQALAGLLWTKQFYYYVVEEWLAGDPANPPPPESRWSGRNSDWQQLYNERVMSMPDSWEFPWYASWDLAFHCIPLALVDSHFAKGQLDTVVREWYQHPNGQLPAYEWNFSDVNPPVVAWAAWRVFQIERKQSGQGDRAFLETIFHKLLLAFTWWVNRKDSEGNNIFQGGFLGLDNIGVFDRSASFPDGSHLEQSDGTSWMGMLSLNLMRIAIELARENHVYENIATKFFEHFLGIAA
;
A
#
# COMPACT_ATOMS: atom_id res chain seq x y z
N MET A 1 -17.33 -23.96 8.95
CA MET A 1 -17.40 -22.82 8.02
C MET A 1 -17.79 -21.58 8.81
N ILE A 2 -17.23 -20.42 8.46
CA ILE A 2 -17.57 -19.12 9.06
C ILE A 2 -18.39 -18.34 8.03
N GLU A 3 -19.55 -17.83 8.43
CA GLU A 3 -20.31 -16.86 7.65
C GLU A 3 -20.00 -15.45 8.16
N ALA A 4 -19.71 -14.51 7.26
CA ALA A 4 -19.46 -13.12 7.57
C ALA A 4 -20.45 -12.23 6.81
N SER A 5 -21.05 -11.27 7.51
CA SER A 5 -21.95 -10.27 6.93
C SER A 5 -21.35 -8.87 7.09
N HIS A 6 -21.43 -8.09 6.02
CA HIS A 6 -21.02 -6.69 6.00
C HIS A 6 -22.03 -5.89 5.19
N ASP A 7 -22.45 -4.71 5.66
CA ASP A 7 -23.55 -3.97 5.00
C ASP A 7 -23.23 -3.60 3.54
N ALA A 8 -22.02 -3.13 3.28
CA ALA A 8 -21.60 -2.76 1.92
C ALA A 8 -21.20 -3.95 1.03
N LEU A 9 -20.52 -4.97 1.58
CA LEU A 9 -19.96 -6.07 0.78
C LEU A 9 -20.95 -7.25 0.64
N GLY A 10 -21.95 -7.32 1.53
CA GLY A 10 -22.91 -8.41 1.62
C GLY A 10 -22.39 -9.58 2.44
N ARG A 11 -22.87 -10.78 2.12
CA ARG A 11 -22.54 -12.02 2.84
C ARG A 11 -21.40 -12.78 2.16
N TYR A 12 -20.52 -13.33 2.98
CA TYR A 12 -19.40 -14.16 2.58
C TYR A 12 -19.34 -15.42 3.43
N GLN A 13 -18.76 -16.48 2.86
CA GLN A 13 -18.47 -17.72 3.57
C GLN A 13 -17.00 -18.05 3.44
N LEU A 14 -16.39 -18.36 4.59
CA LEU A 14 -15.06 -18.95 4.69
C LEU A 14 -15.19 -20.44 5.03
N HIS A 15 -14.97 -21.27 4.02
CA HIS A 15 -14.86 -22.72 4.15
C HIS A 15 -13.42 -23.07 4.55
N CYS A 16 -13.31 -23.94 5.54
CA CYS A 16 -12.06 -24.32 6.19
C CYS A 16 -12.01 -25.84 6.27
N GLU A 17 -11.18 -26.47 5.45
CA GLU A 17 -11.05 -27.92 5.48
C GLU A 17 -10.28 -28.37 6.73
N ASN A 18 -10.86 -29.29 7.52
CA ASN A 18 -10.21 -29.91 8.68
C ASN A 18 -9.71 -28.92 9.76
N ALA A 19 -10.39 -27.77 9.92
CA ALA A 19 -10.14 -26.90 11.08
C ALA A 19 -10.53 -27.63 12.38
N GLU A 20 -9.67 -27.54 13.39
CA GLU A 20 -9.90 -28.16 14.71
C GLU A 20 -11.06 -27.47 15.44
N THR A 21 -11.07 -26.14 15.42
CA THR A 21 -12.13 -25.32 15.98
C THR A 21 -12.14 -23.93 15.35
N PHE A 22 -13.20 -23.16 15.63
CA PHE A 22 -13.33 -21.76 15.24
C PHE A 22 -13.37 -20.90 16.50
N LEU A 23 -12.55 -19.84 16.52
CA LEU A 23 -12.42 -18.90 17.61
C LEU A 23 -13.08 -17.59 17.22
N PHE A 24 -13.89 -17.01 18.10
CA PHE A 24 -14.60 -15.75 17.88
C PHE A 24 -14.37 -14.76 19.02
N THR A 25 -14.17 -13.50 18.64
CA THR A 25 -14.03 -12.37 19.55
C THR A 25 -14.63 -11.14 18.88
N GLU A 26 -14.67 -10.03 19.60
CA GLU A 26 -14.93 -8.72 19.02
C GLU A 26 -13.65 -8.04 18.53
N ASN A 27 -13.78 -7.10 17.60
CA ASN A 27 -12.72 -6.20 17.17
C ASN A 27 -12.53 -5.03 18.14
N GLU A 28 -12.80 -5.26 19.43
CA GLU A 28 -12.64 -4.28 20.51
C GLU A 28 -11.20 -4.23 21.00
N SER A 29 -10.73 -3.04 21.35
CA SER A 29 -9.43 -2.85 22.00
C SER A 29 -9.43 -3.41 23.42
N ASN A 30 -8.28 -3.95 23.84
CA ASN A 30 -8.08 -4.43 25.20
C ASN A 30 -7.77 -3.25 26.13
N PHE A 31 -8.82 -2.66 26.70
CA PHE A 31 -8.74 -1.46 27.52
C PHE A 31 -7.96 -1.72 28.82
N GLU A 32 -8.08 -2.93 29.38
CA GLU A 32 -7.39 -3.29 30.61
C GLU A 32 -5.88 -3.29 30.38
N ARG A 33 -5.43 -3.87 29.27
CA ARG A 33 -4.01 -3.92 28.90
C ARG A 33 -3.46 -2.56 28.46
N LEU A 34 -4.24 -1.75 27.74
CA LEU A 34 -3.78 -0.49 27.15
C LEU A 34 -3.86 0.72 28.09
N TRP A 35 -4.93 0.82 28.89
CA TRP A 35 -5.24 1.99 29.70
C TRP A 35 -5.55 1.66 31.17
N SER A 36 -5.45 0.39 31.58
CA SER A 36 -5.85 -0.05 32.92
C SER A 36 -7.32 0.29 33.26
N VAL A 37 -8.19 0.26 32.25
CA VAL A 37 -9.64 0.50 32.37
C VAL A 37 -10.39 -0.81 32.07
N PRO A 38 -11.49 -1.15 32.77
CA PRO A 38 -12.25 -2.38 32.50
C PRO A 38 -12.68 -2.50 31.03
N ASN A 39 -12.61 -3.72 30.50
CA ASN A 39 -13.05 -3.99 29.13
C ASN A 39 -14.58 -3.86 29.00
N ARG A 40 -15.03 -3.38 27.83
CA ARG A 40 -16.47 -3.28 27.49
C ARG A 40 -17.14 -4.64 27.33
N CYS A 41 -16.38 -5.61 26.82
CA CYS A 41 -16.78 -7.00 26.71
C CYS A 41 -15.56 -7.88 27.06
N PRO A 42 -15.77 -9.12 27.53
CA PRO A 42 -14.67 -10.01 27.88
C PRO A 42 -13.90 -10.56 26.67
N PHE A 43 -14.46 -10.50 25.46
CA PHE A 43 -13.92 -11.14 24.25
C PHE A 43 -13.24 -10.11 23.32
N VAL A 44 -12.15 -9.51 23.79
CA VAL A 44 -11.40 -8.48 23.03
C VAL A 44 -10.53 -9.09 21.92
N LYS A 45 -10.07 -8.26 20.96
CA LYS A 45 -9.47 -8.71 19.69
C LYS A 45 -8.21 -9.57 19.82
N ASP A 46 -7.44 -9.37 20.88
CA ASP A 46 -6.21 -10.10 21.19
C ASP A 46 -6.47 -11.41 21.95
N SER A 47 -7.71 -11.70 22.35
CA SER A 47 -8.05 -12.96 23.04
C SER A 47 -7.82 -14.19 22.15
N ILE A 48 -7.90 -14.06 20.81
CA ILE A 48 -7.50 -15.13 19.88
C ILE A 48 -6.01 -15.48 20.05
N ASN A 49 -5.15 -14.47 20.24
CA ASN A 49 -3.72 -14.71 20.49
C ASN A 49 -3.54 -15.48 21.81
N ASP A 50 -4.21 -15.06 22.86
CA ASP A 50 -4.07 -15.67 24.19
C ASP A 50 -4.64 -17.11 24.20
N ALA A 51 -5.71 -17.37 23.43
CA ALA A 51 -6.21 -18.72 23.20
C ALA A 51 -5.20 -19.64 22.48
N VAL A 52 -4.53 -19.13 21.45
CA VAL A 52 -3.56 -19.92 20.66
C VAL A 52 -2.25 -20.15 21.41
N THR A 53 -1.72 -19.12 22.06
CA THR A 53 -0.38 -19.12 22.67
C THR A 53 -0.38 -19.60 24.12
N GLN A 54 -1.46 -19.37 24.87
CA GLN A 54 -1.55 -19.65 26.30
C GLN A 54 -2.70 -20.59 26.66
N ASN A 55 -3.44 -21.10 25.66
CA ASN A 55 -4.60 -21.97 25.87
C ASN A 55 -5.71 -21.34 26.74
N ARG A 56 -5.83 -20.00 26.71
CA ARG A 56 -6.87 -19.22 27.41
C ARG A 56 -8.21 -19.23 26.66
N ILE A 57 -8.79 -20.42 26.51
CA ILE A 57 -10.07 -20.62 25.79
C ILE A 57 -11.24 -19.92 26.50
N ASP A 58 -11.12 -19.63 27.78
CA ASP A 58 -12.07 -18.84 28.57
C ASP A 58 -12.27 -17.41 28.05
N LEU A 59 -11.33 -16.89 27.25
CA LEU A 59 -11.38 -15.54 26.65
C LEU A 59 -11.98 -15.53 25.23
N ILE A 60 -12.51 -16.66 24.75
CA ILE A 60 -13.15 -16.78 23.43
C ILE A 60 -14.66 -16.82 23.60
N ASN A 61 -15.40 -16.17 22.68
CA ASN A 61 -16.86 -16.15 22.74
C ASN A 61 -17.43 -17.57 22.53
N PRO A 62 -18.05 -18.19 23.55
CA PRO A 62 -18.58 -19.54 23.44
C PRO A 62 -19.78 -19.65 22.50
N GLU A 63 -20.46 -18.53 22.21
CA GLU A 63 -21.58 -18.48 21.27
C GLU A 63 -21.13 -18.59 19.80
N LYS A 64 -19.81 -18.51 19.55
CA LYS A 64 -19.20 -18.57 18.21
C LYS A 64 -19.74 -17.51 17.25
N VAL A 65 -19.91 -16.31 17.80
CA VAL A 65 -20.32 -15.10 17.10
C VAL A 65 -19.34 -13.98 17.46
N GLY A 66 -19.09 -13.06 16.54
CA GLY A 66 -18.41 -11.80 16.83
C GLY A 66 -17.92 -11.09 15.58
N THR A 67 -17.33 -9.92 15.75
CA THR A 67 -16.77 -9.13 14.65
C THR A 67 -15.38 -9.60 14.19
N LYS A 68 -14.75 -10.54 14.90
CA LYS A 68 -13.46 -11.15 14.56
C LYS A 68 -13.51 -12.67 14.73
N ALA A 69 -12.97 -13.40 13.76
CA ALA A 69 -12.97 -14.86 13.77
C ALA A 69 -11.65 -15.45 13.27
N ALA A 70 -11.32 -16.65 13.73
CA ALA A 70 -10.19 -17.43 13.25
C ALA A 70 -10.53 -18.92 13.16
N ALA A 71 -10.00 -19.60 12.15
CA ALA A 71 -9.98 -21.06 12.09
C ALA A 71 -8.65 -21.56 12.69
N GLN A 72 -8.74 -22.40 13.72
CA GLN A 72 -7.55 -22.95 14.39
C GLN A 72 -7.16 -24.28 13.75
N TYR A 73 -5.86 -24.39 13.44
CA TYR A 73 -5.23 -25.61 12.97
C TYR A 73 -4.05 -25.95 13.87
N ARG A 74 -3.90 -27.21 14.24
CA ARG A 74 -2.78 -27.71 15.03
C ARG A 74 -2.12 -28.87 14.29
N PHE A 75 -0.85 -28.70 13.95
CA PHE A 75 -0.05 -29.72 13.29
C PHE A 75 1.25 -29.95 14.05
N ALA A 76 1.67 -31.20 14.14
CA ALA A 76 3.08 -31.53 14.31
C ALA A 76 3.66 -31.76 12.91
N ILE A 77 4.64 -30.94 12.50
CA ILE A 77 5.30 -31.04 11.19
C ILE A 77 6.72 -31.56 11.42
N PRO A 78 7.02 -32.83 11.09
CA PRO A 78 8.38 -33.36 11.19
C PRO A 78 9.36 -32.67 10.22
N ALA A 79 10.65 -32.92 10.40
CA ALA A 79 11.67 -32.41 9.47
C ALA A 79 11.41 -32.90 8.04
N ASN A 80 11.53 -31.99 7.06
CA ASN A 80 11.26 -32.22 5.63
C ASN A 80 9.82 -32.61 5.28
N GLU A 81 8.88 -32.56 6.23
CA GLU A 81 7.46 -32.78 5.97
C GLU A 81 6.74 -31.47 5.67
N SER A 82 5.60 -31.57 4.99
CA SER A 82 4.69 -30.44 4.76
C SER A 82 3.26 -30.81 5.13
N ARG A 83 2.44 -29.78 5.37
CA ARG A 83 1.00 -29.91 5.57
C ARG A 83 0.29 -28.91 4.69
N THR A 84 -0.88 -29.28 4.21
CA THR A 84 -1.71 -28.44 3.34
C THR A 84 -3.00 -28.10 4.07
N VAL A 85 -3.33 -26.81 4.07
CA VAL A 85 -4.61 -26.29 4.54
C VAL A 85 -5.35 -25.74 3.33
N ARG A 86 -6.57 -26.21 3.09
CA ARG A 86 -7.44 -25.70 2.02
C ARG A 86 -8.50 -24.78 2.61
N LEU A 87 -8.54 -23.55 2.10
CA LEU A 87 -9.49 -22.51 2.49
C LEU A 87 -10.23 -22.01 1.24
N ARG A 88 -11.49 -21.65 1.38
CA ARG A 88 -12.26 -20.97 0.33
C ARG A 88 -13.07 -19.84 0.93
N PHE A 89 -12.71 -18.61 0.56
CA PHE A 89 -13.49 -17.41 0.90
C PHE A 89 -14.27 -16.97 -0.33
N ALA A 90 -15.60 -16.99 -0.24
CA ALA A 90 -16.46 -16.69 -1.38
C ALA A 90 -17.66 -15.85 -0.95
N ARG A 91 -18.08 -14.93 -1.83
CA ARG A 91 -19.33 -14.17 -1.65
C ARG A 91 -20.51 -15.13 -1.83
N VAL A 92 -21.54 -14.96 -1.00
CA VAL A 92 -22.81 -15.68 -1.12
C VAL A 92 -23.77 -14.83 -1.93
N ASP A 93 -23.95 -15.19 -3.20
CA ASP A 93 -24.96 -14.53 -4.03
C ASP A 93 -26.36 -14.79 -3.45
N PRO A 94 -27.23 -13.76 -3.34
CA PRO A 94 -28.58 -13.91 -2.79
C PRO A 94 -29.46 -14.95 -3.50
N GLY A 95 -29.07 -15.45 -4.68
CA GLY A 95 -29.84 -16.39 -5.51
C GLY A 95 -29.30 -17.82 -5.62
N SER A 96 -28.12 -18.15 -5.08
CA SER A 96 -27.46 -19.45 -5.32
C SER A 96 -27.97 -20.61 -4.46
N ALA A 97 -28.94 -20.37 -3.57
CA ALA A 97 -29.55 -21.40 -2.73
C ALA A 97 -30.63 -22.24 -3.43
N ARG A 98 -30.87 -22.07 -4.75
CA ARG A 98 -31.80 -22.90 -5.51
C ARG A 98 -31.23 -23.35 -6.86
N ASN A 99 -31.05 -24.67 -6.97
CA ASN A 99 -30.91 -25.49 -8.17
C ASN A 99 -29.53 -25.55 -8.86
N ALA A 100 -28.79 -26.61 -8.53
CA ALA A 100 -27.83 -27.22 -9.44
C ALA A 100 -28.58 -28.10 -10.47
N THR A 101 -28.70 -27.62 -11.71
CA THR A 101 -28.89 -28.47 -12.90
C THR A 101 -28.27 -27.74 -14.10
N PRO A 102 -27.50 -28.41 -14.99
CA PRO A 102 -26.70 -27.71 -16.00
C PRO A 102 -27.47 -27.53 -17.30
N ALA A 103 -27.39 -26.34 -17.93
CA ALA A 103 -27.11 -26.18 -19.37
C ALA A 103 -27.21 -24.72 -19.89
N ARG A 104 -26.15 -24.34 -20.62
CA ARG A 104 -26.08 -23.65 -21.95
C ARG A 104 -26.53 -22.19 -22.17
N SER A 105 -25.47 -21.40 -22.47
CA SER A 105 -25.20 -20.54 -23.65
C SER A 105 -26.01 -19.28 -24.00
N SER A 106 -25.23 -18.19 -24.14
CA SER A 106 -25.41 -16.94 -24.90
C SER A 106 -26.50 -15.99 -24.36
N ARG A 107 -26.32 -14.66 -24.29
CA ARG A 107 -25.79 -13.72 -25.29
C ARG A 107 -25.50 -12.34 -24.63
N ALA A 108 -24.65 -11.55 -25.26
CA ALA A 108 -24.18 -10.22 -24.84
C ALA A 108 -25.26 -9.13 -24.71
N VAL A 109 -25.06 -8.15 -23.80
CA VAL A 109 -25.51 -6.75 -23.93
C VAL A 109 -24.52 -5.80 -23.24
N ARG A 110 -24.32 -4.64 -23.90
CA ARG A 110 -23.46 -3.50 -23.61
C ARG A 110 -23.98 -2.60 -22.46
N GLY A 111 -23.03 -1.96 -21.76
CA GLY A 111 -22.98 -0.54 -21.41
C GLY A 111 -24.16 0.12 -20.68
N ALA A 112 -23.93 0.47 -19.40
CA ALA A 112 -24.29 1.77 -18.81
C ALA A 112 -23.72 1.87 -17.39
N SER A 113 -22.92 2.90 -17.10
CA SER A 113 -22.57 3.29 -15.74
C SER A 113 -23.77 3.94 -15.05
N PRO A 114 -24.16 3.52 -13.84
CA PRO A 114 -25.00 4.34 -12.98
C PRO A 114 -24.11 5.27 -12.15
N ARG A 115 -24.24 6.57 -12.39
CA ARG A 115 -23.94 7.58 -11.37
C ARG A 115 -24.93 7.38 -10.22
N THR A 116 -24.45 7.04 -9.04
CA THR A 116 -25.23 7.11 -7.80
C THR A 116 -24.58 8.11 -6.84
N SER A 117 -25.44 8.97 -6.33
CA SER A 117 -25.21 10.08 -5.42
C SER A 117 -24.38 9.71 -4.19
N LEU A 118 -23.42 10.58 -3.86
CA LEU A 118 -22.65 10.57 -2.61
C LEU A 118 -23.62 10.69 -1.42
N SER A 119 -23.80 9.62 -0.66
CA SER A 119 -24.32 9.70 0.70
C SER A 119 -23.20 10.19 1.61
N GLN A 120 -23.46 11.29 2.32
CA GLN A 120 -22.60 11.79 3.39
C GLN A 120 -22.61 10.79 4.55
N ASN A 121 -21.59 9.93 4.63
CA ASN A 121 -21.22 9.31 5.90
C ASN A 121 -20.18 10.21 6.57
N PRO A 122 -20.27 10.49 7.87
CA PRO A 122 -19.20 11.17 8.59
C PRO A 122 -17.93 10.32 8.55
N VAL A 123 -16.81 11.03 8.46
CA VAL A 123 -15.43 10.54 8.30
C VAL A 123 -15.00 9.73 9.53
N GLY A 124 -14.29 8.62 9.32
CA GLY A 124 -13.55 7.90 10.37
C GLY A 124 -14.27 6.73 11.06
N GLU A 125 -15.58 6.55 10.90
CA GLU A 125 -16.24 5.33 11.38
C GLU A 125 -16.23 4.24 10.30
N ALA A 126 -15.65 3.09 10.66
CA ALA A 126 -16.08 1.81 10.11
C ALA A 126 -17.62 1.76 10.17
N PRO A 127 -18.36 1.59 9.05
CA PRO A 127 -19.83 1.58 9.06
C PRO A 127 -20.38 0.74 10.21
N THR A 128 -21.20 1.38 11.04
CA THR A 128 -21.81 0.92 12.30
C THR A 128 -23.01 -0.01 12.10
N GLY A 129 -23.28 -0.45 10.87
CA GLY A 129 -24.23 -1.52 10.62
C GLY A 129 -23.63 -2.89 10.93
N ALA A 130 -24.48 -3.92 10.93
CA ALA A 130 -24.20 -5.23 11.52
C ALA A 130 -23.02 -5.93 10.82
N ARG A 131 -21.83 -5.78 11.41
CA ARG A 131 -20.66 -6.60 11.11
C ARG A 131 -20.71 -7.80 12.04
N GLU A 132 -21.01 -8.96 11.47
CA GLU A 132 -21.13 -10.16 12.29
C GLU A 132 -20.54 -11.34 11.53
N ALA A 133 -19.60 -12.02 12.17
CA ALA A 133 -19.17 -13.34 11.77
C ALA A 133 -19.74 -14.37 12.75
N ARG A 134 -20.22 -15.49 12.23
CA ARG A 134 -20.74 -16.58 13.05
C ARG A 134 -20.31 -17.94 12.52
N ALA A 135 -20.09 -18.89 13.42
CA ALA A 135 -19.99 -20.29 13.02
C ALA A 135 -21.39 -20.87 12.87
N LEU A 136 -21.63 -21.57 11.76
CA LEU A 136 -22.83 -22.37 11.62
C LEU A 136 -22.57 -23.77 12.22
N PRO A 137 -23.44 -24.27 13.12
CA PRO A 137 -23.22 -25.55 13.78
C PRO A 137 -23.38 -26.71 12.80
N GLY A 138 -22.37 -27.58 12.74
CA GLY A 138 -22.52 -29.01 12.46
C GLY A 138 -23.11 -29.48 11.12
N GLU A 139 -23.62 -28.61 10.25
CA GLU A 139 -23.97 -29.00 8.89
C GLU A 139 -22.67 -29.19 8.11
N GLU A 140 -22.51 -30.41 7.58
CA GLU A 140 -21.46 -30.84 6.67
C GLU A 140 -20.88 -29.63 5.93
N LEU A 141 -19.59 -29.33 6.16
CA LEU A 141 -18.80 -28.57 5.19
C LEU A 141 -19.30 -29.05 3.84
N ARG A 142 -19.96 -28.18 3.07
CA ARG A 142 -20.42 -28.48 1.72
C ARG A 142 -19.35 -29.39 1.11
N SER A 143 -19.62 -30.69 0.95
CA SER A 143 -18.55 -31.63 0.57
C SER A 143 -18.03 -31.28 -0.83
N ASP A 144 -18.83 -30.51 -1.56
CA ASP A 144 -18.57 -29.86 -2.84
C ASP A 144 -17.86 -28.49 -2.72
N ALA A 145 -17.68 -27.90 -1.53
CA ALA A 145 -16.98 -26.61 -1.37
C ALA A 145 -15.55 -26.66 -1.89
N PHE A 146 -14.96 -27.85 -1.99
CA PHE A 146 -13.63 -28.07 -2.54
C PHE A 146 -13.63 -29.04 -3.74
N SER A 147 -14.79 -29.44 -4.28
CA SER A 147 -14.85 -30.43 -5.37
C SER A 147 -14.19 -29.95 -6.66
N ASP A 148 -14.17 -28.64 -6.88
CA ASP A 148 -13.53 -27.95 -8.01
C ASP A 148 -12.20 -27.28 -7.61
N PHE A 149 -11.67 -27.54 -6.40
CA PHE A 149 -10.46 -26.89 -5.91
C PHE A 149 -9.26 -27.18 -6.80
N ASP A 150 -8.99 -28.44 -7.10
CA ASP A 150 -7.82 -28.85 -7.88
C ASP A 150 -7.90 -28.31 -9.32
N GLU A 151 -9.10 -28.30 -9.91
CA GLU A 151 -9.35 -27.70 -11.22
C GLU A 151 -9.04 -26.21 -11.23
N ILE A 152 -9.60 -25.44 -10.28
CA ILE A 152 -9.36 -23.99 -10.17
C ILE A 152 -7.88 -23.72 -9.90
N PHE A 153 -7.24 -24.45 -8.99
CA PHE A 153 -5.85 -24.25 -8.64
C PHE A 153 -4.92 -24.52 -9.83
N SER A 154 -5.13 -25.63 -10.55
CA SER A 154 -4.38 -25.95 -11.77
C SER A 154 -4.61 -24.90 -12.86
N ALA A 155 -5.84 -24.42 -13.05
CA ALA A 155 -6.15 -23.35 -14.01
C ALA A 155 -5.44 -22.04 -13.66
N ARG A 156 -5.52 -21.57 -12.40
CA ARG A 156 -4.83 -20.34 -11.95
C ARG A 156 -3.32 -20.46 -12.05
N LYS A 157 -2.76 -21.65 -11.78
CA LYS A 157 -1.32 -21.91 -11.97
C LYS A 157 -0.92 -21.78 -13.44
N ALA A 158 -1.67 -22.41 -14.35
CA ALA A 158 -1.40 -22.35 -15.78
C ALA A 158 -1.51 -20.91 -16.35
N GLU A 159 -2.52 -20.15 -15.92
CA GLU A 159 -2.67 -18.73 -16.27
C GLU A 159 -1.49 -17.89 -15.76
N ALA A 160 -1.06 -18.11 -14.51
CA ALA A 160 0.12 -17.44 -13.97
C ALA A 160 1.39 -17.81 -14.76
N ASP A 161 1.58 -19.08 -15.09
CA ASP A 161 2.70 -19.54 -15.90
C ASP A 161 2.70 -18.88 -17.28
N GLN A 162 1.55 -18.81 -17.96
CA GLN A 162 1.39 -18.13 -19.24
C GLN A 162 1.71 -16.63 -19.13
N PHE A 163 1.18 -15.96 -18.10
CA PHE A 163 1.40 -14.53 -17.87
C PHE A 163 2.90 -14.23 -17.66
N TYR A 164 3.56 -14.91 -16.72
CA TYR A 164 4.98 -14.65 -16.44
C TYR A 164 5.89 -15.05 -17.60
N ASN A 165 5.53 -16.06 -18.41
CA ASN A 165 6.24 -16.36 -19.65
C ASN A 165 6.14 -15.23 -20.69
N SER A 166 5.04 -14.46 -20.69
CA SER A 166 4.89 -13.30 -21.57
C SER A 166 5.65 -12.05 -21.10
N VAL A 167 5.91 -11.94 -19.79
CA VAL A 167 6.66 -10.83 -19.17
C VAL A 167 8.17 -11.03 -19.27
N ALA A 168 8.63 -12.27 -19.14
CA ALA A 168 10.05 -12.60 -19.18
C ALA A 168 10.65 -12.42 -20.58
N PRO A 169 11.90 -11.93 -20.72
CA PRO A 169 12.61 -11.95 -21.99
C PRO A 169 12.68 -13.37 -22.57
N VAL A 170 12.51 -13.50 -23.89
CA VAL A 170 12.43 -14.79 -24.59
C VAL A 170 13.67 -15.65 -24.31
N ASP A 171 14.85 -15.04 -24.42
CA ASP A 171 16.16 -15.70 -24.30
C ASP A 171 16.66 -15.84 -22.85
N LEU A 172 15.82 -15.52 -21.85
CA LEU A 172 16.22 -15.64 -20.45
C LEU A 172 16.22 -17.13 -20.02
N PRO A 173 17.31 -17.65 -19.44
CA PRO A 173 17.37 -19.02 -18.92
C PRO A 173 16.27 -19.31 -17.89
N SER A 174 15.86 -20.58 -17.77
CA SER A 174 14.75 -21.00 -16.91
C SER A 174 14.95 -20.63 -15.44
N GLU A 175 16.17 -20.76 -14.93
CA GLU A 175 16.52 -20.35 -13.56
C GLU A 175 16.30 -18.85 -13.35
N HIS A 176 16.77 -18.02 -14.29
CA HIS A 176 16.57 -16.56 -14.21
C HIS A 176 15.11 -16.16 -14.37
N LYS A 177 14.32 -16.87 -15.19
CA LYS A 177 12.85 -16.68 -15.25
C LYS A 177 12.19 -16.99 -13.90
N ALA A 178 12.64 -18.04 -13.22
CA ALA A 178 12.14 -18.40 -11.89
C ALA A 178 12.51 -17.34 -10.84
N ILE A 179 13.74 -16.80 -10.88
CA ILE A 179 14.18 -15.70 -10.00
C ILE A 179 13.35 -14.43 -10.26
N GLN A 180 13.18 -14.04 -11.52
CA GLN A 180 12.39 -12.86 -11.89
C GLN A 180 10.94 -12.98 -11.40
N ARG A 181 10.31 -14.15 -11.59
CA ARG A 181 8.95 -14.39 -11.10
C ARG A 181 8.86 -14.28 -9.58
N GLN A 182 9.81 -14.86 -8.85
CA GLN A 182 9.84 -14.78 -7.39
C GLN A 182 10.02 -13.35 -6.90
N ALA A 183 10.90 -12.57 -7.54
CA ALA A 183 11.09 -11.15 -7.20
C ALA A 183 9.81 -10.32 -7.44
N LEU A 184 9.15 -10.51 -8.59
CA LEU A 184 7.87 -9.84 -8.89
C LEU A 184 6.76 -10.28 -7.94
N ALA A 185 6.68 -11.58 -7.63
CA ALA A 185 5.72 -12.09 -6.67
C ALA A 185 5.95 -11.51 -5.27
N GLY A 186 7.20 -11.46 -4.80
CA GLY A 186 7.56 -10.83 -3.53
C GLY A 186 7.03 -9.40 -3.44
N LEU A 187 7.28 -8.60 -4.47
CA LEU A 187 6.81 -7.20 -4.52
C LEU A 187 5.27 -7.07 -4.59
N LEU A 188 4.57 -8.02 -5.22
CA LEU A 188 3.12 -8.05 -5.17
C LEU A 188 2.59 -8.42 -3.77
N TRP A 189 3.32 -9.28 -3.05
CA TRP A 189 2.97 -9.72 -1.70
C TRP A 189 3.28 -8.69 -0.61
N THR A 190 4.14 -7.69 -0.88
CA THR A 190 4.33 -6.55 0.04
C THR A 190 3.27 -5.45 -0.11
N LYS A 191 2.28 -5.62 -1.00
CA LYS A 191 1.14 -4.70 -1.08
C LYS A 191 0.29 -4.80 0.19
N GLN A 192 0.15 -3.69 0.92
CA GLN A 192 -0.62 -3.62 2.16
C GLN A 192 -1.61 -2.48 2.13
N PHE A 193 -2.77 -2.68 2.75
CA PHE A 193 -3.68 -1.59 3.05
C PHE A 193 -3.10 -0.76 4.18
N TYR A 194 -2.75 0.48 3.88
CA TYR A 194 -2.17 1.43 4.82
C TYR A 194 -3.19 2.52 5.12
N TYR A 195 -3.58 2.58 6.39
CA TYR A 195 -4.55 3.53 6.91
C TYR A 195 -3.91 4.35 8.03
N TYR A 196 -3.62 5.61 7.72
CA TYR A 196 -3.02 6.57 8.64
C TYR A 196 -3.40 7.98 8.22
N VAL A 197 -4.45 8.51 8.85
CA VAL A 197 -4.88 9.89 8.72
C VAL A 197 -4.31 10.66 9.90
N VAL A 198 -3.44 11.63 9.63
CA VAL A 198 -2.66 12.29 10.68
C VAL A 198 -3.58 13.08 11.63
N GLU A 199 -4.54 13.83 11.08
CA GLU A 199 -5.51 14.58 11.90
C GLU A 199 -6.30 13.67 12.86
N GLU A 200 -6.84 12.55 12.37
CA GLU A 200 -7.56 11.57 13.18
C GLU A 200 -6.67 10.93 14.26
N TRP A 201 -5.42 10.62 13.91
CA TRP A 201 -4.45 10.08 14.86
C TRP A 201 -4.12 11.04 16.01
N LEU A 202 -3.96 12.33 15.69
CA LEU A 202 -3.68 13.38 16.66
C LEU A 202 -4.88 13.60 17.61
N ALA A 203 -6.09 13.66 17.05
CA ALA A 203 -7.32 13.80 17.82
C ALA A 203 -7.61 12.56 18.70
N GLY A 204 -7.25 11.38 18.19
CA GLY A 204 -7.59 10.10 18.80
C GLY A 204 -9.01 9.66 18.45
N ASP A 205 -9.29 8.38 18.73
CA ASP A 205 -10.63 7.81 18.52
C ASP A 205 -11.60 8.35 19.59
N PRO A 206 -12.70 9.01 19.19
CA PRO A 206 -13.70 9.55 20.13
C PRO A 206 -14.35 8.50 21.02
N ALA A 207 -14.36 7.23 20.60
CA ALA A 207 -14.86 6.13 21.41
C ALA A 207 -13.84 5.68 22.47
N ASN A 208 -12.58 6.12 22.43
CA ASN A 208 -11.56 5.73 23.39
C ASN A 208 -11.20 6.92 24.31
N PRO A 209 -10.46 6.68 25.42
CA PRO A 209 -9.93 7.78 26.21
C PRO A 209 -9.10 8.74 25.34
N PRO A 210 -9.21 10.07 25.57
CA PRO A 210 -8.49 11.05 24.76
C PRO A 210 -6.97 10.86 24.90
N PRO A 211 -6.20 11.07 23.83
CA PRO A 211 -4.76 10.99 23.90
C PRO A 211 -4.15 12.13 24.73
N PRO A 212 -2.91 11.98 25.22
CA PRO A 212 -2.23 13.04 25.95
C PRO A 212 -2.00 14.28 25.06
N GLU A 213 -2.06 15.49 25.64
CA GLU A 213 -1.87 16.75 24.92
C GLU A 213 -0.54 16.82 24.16
N SER A 214 0.51 16.17 24.67
CA SER A 214 1.83 16.09 24.04
C SER A 214 1.80 15.44 22.64
N ARG A 215 0.72 14.74 22.26
CA ARG A 215 0.56 14.18 20.93
C ARG A 215 0.50 15.26 19.85
N TRP A 216 -0.08 16.43 20.15
CA TRP A 216 -0.22 17.55 19.20
C TRP A 216 1.09 18.25 18.82
N SER A 217 2.17 17.95 19.54
CA SER A 217 3.55 18.36 19.21
C SER A 217 4.47 17.18 18.91
N GLY A 218 3.89 15.98 18.75
CA GLY A 218 4.60 14.74 18.51
C GLY A 218 4.89 14.49 17.04
N ARG A 219 5.18 13.22 16.74
CA ARG A 219 5.50 12.75 15.38
C ARG A 219 4.46 13.23 14.36
N ASN A 220 4.94 13.82 13.26
CA ASN A 220 4.17 14.25 12.10
C ASN A 220 3.05 15.26 12.39
N SER A 221 3.07 15.98 13.51
CA SER A 221 1.99 16.91 13.88
C SER A 221 1.80 18.07 12.88
N ASP A 222 2.82 18.33 12.05
CA ASP A 222 2.86 19.30 10.96
C ASP A 222 2.29 18.77 9.62
N TRP A 223 1.86 17.51 9.57
CA TRP A 223 1.30 16.85 8.36
C TRP A 223 -0.20 16.53 8.48
N GLN A 224 -0.99 17.39 9.13
CA GLN A 224 -2.41 17.12 9.40
C GLN A 224 -3.23 16.84 8.14
N GLN A 225 -2.85 17.44 7.00
CA GLN A 225 -3.46 17.20 5.69
C GLN A 225 -3.21 15.80 5.12
N LEU A 226 -2.25 15.04 5.66
CA LEU A 226 -1.87 13.74 5.11
C LEU A 226 -2.94 12.70 5.40
N TYR A 227 -3.52 12.17 4.33
CA TYR A 227 -4.61 11.21 4.37
C TYR A 227 -4.21 9.91 3.66
N ASN A 228 -3.82 8.89 4.45
CA ASN A 228 -3.55 7.55 3.93
C ASN A 228 -4.73 6.62 4.15
N GLU A 229 -5.29 6.06 3.09
CA GLU A 229 -6.33 5.03 3.14
C GLU A 229 -6.31 4.20 1.84
N ARG A 230 -5.20 3.53 1.55
CA ARG A 230 -4.99 2.88 0.24
C ARG A 230 -4.13 1.63 0.34
N VAL A 231 -4.22 0.77 -0.68
CA VAL A 231 -3.26 -0.30 -0.88
C VAL A 231 -1.99 0.27 -1.48
N MET A 232 -0.87 0.13 -0.77
CA MET A 232 0.43 0.63 -1.19
C MET A 232 1.48 -0.47 -1.21
N SER A 233 2.51 -0.30 -2.04
CA SER A 233 3.67 -1.19 -2.06
C SER A 233 4.60 -0.86 -0.90
N MET A 234 4.85 -1.81 -0.01
CA MET A 234 5.75 -1.62 1.13
C MET A 234 7.17 -2.12 0.83
N PRO A 235 8.21 -1.52 1.44
CA PRO A 235 9.57 -2.04 1.37
C PRO A 235 9.67 -3.46 1.92
N ASP A 236 8.96 -3.73 3.02
CA ASP A 236 8.84 -5.06 3.61
C ASP A 236 7.46 -5.23 4.26
N SER A 237 6.89 -6.44 4.20
CA SER A 237 5.56 -6.70 4.76
C SER A 237 5.51 -6.76 6.29
N TRP A 238 6.66 -6.83 6.96
CA TRP A 238 6.78 -7.04 8.39
C TRP A 238 7.63 -5.96 9.08
N GLU A 239 8.85 -5.71 8.61
CA GLU A 239 9.78 -4.76 9.21
C GLU A 239 9.38 -3.30 8.91
N PHE A 240 8.94 -3.05 7.67
CA PHE A 240 8.56 -1.73 7.18
C PHE A 240 7.13 -1.73 6.63
N PRO A 241 6.09 -1.96 7.46
CA PRO A 241 4.70 -2.04 7.04
C PRO A 241 4.09 -0.64 6.74
N TRP A 242 4.90 0.24 6.17
CA TRP A 242 4.63 1.62 5.80
C TRP A 242 5.41 2.00 4.56
N TYR A 243 4.94 3.00 3.82
CA TYR A 243 5.62 3.43 2.60
C TYR A 243 6.75 4.41 2.92
N ALA A 244 7.81 4.32 2.12
CA ALA A 244 8.76 5.40 1.93
C ALA A 244 8.66 5.87 0.47
N SER A 245 8.54 7.19 0.25
CA SER A 245 8.26 7.72 -1.09
C SER A 245 9.36 7.41 -2.11
N TRP A 246 10.63 7.33 -1.66
CA TRP A 246 11.73 6.97 -2.55
C TRP A 246 11.75 5.47 -2.86
N ASP A 247 11.60 4.57 -1.86
CA ASP A 247 11.43 3.12 -2.09
C ASP A 247 10.27 2.85 -3.06
N LEU A 248 9.14 3.53 -2.86
CA LEU A 248 7.97 3.41 -3.71
C LEU A 248 8.31 3.72 -5.17
N ALA A 249 9.13 4.73 -5.43
CA ALA A 249 9.59 5.07 -6.78
C ALA A 249 10.40 3.92 -7.41
N PHE A 250 11.27 3.27 -6.62
CA PHE A 250 12.01 2.08 -7.08
C PHE A 250 11.09 0.89 -7.32
N HIS A 251 10.09 0.65 -6.45
CA HIS A 251 9.11 -0.43 -6.60
C HIS A 251 8.28 -0.30 -7.88
N CYS A 252 7.91 0.94 -8.26
CA CYS A 252 7.04 1.19 -9.39
C CYS A 252 7.62 0.76 -10.74
N ILE A 253 8.95 0.75 -10.89
CA ILE A 253 9.62 0.36 -12.14
C ILE A 253 9.42 -1.13 -12.46
N PRO A 254 9.77 -2.09 -11.59
CA PRO A 254 9.46 -3.50 -11.81
C PRO A 254 7.96 -3.79 -11.74
N LEU A 255 7.18 -3.09 -10.90
CA LEU A 255 5.72 -3.25 -10.89
C LEU A 255 5.10 -2.93 -12.25
N ALA A 256 5.61 -1.93 -12.98
CA ALA A 256 5.11 -1.60 -14.30
C ALA A 256 5.27 -2.73 -15.33
N LEU A 257 6.12 -3.73 -15.08
CA LEU A 257 6.22 -4.92 -15.93
C LEU A 257 4.98 -5.82 -15.84
N VAL A 258 4.28 -5.80 -14.70
CA VAL A 258 3.13 -6.68 -14.42
C VAL A 258 1.82 -5.93 -14.23
N ASP A 259 1.87 -4.68 -13.78
CA ASP A 259 0.72 -3.82 -13.49
C ASP A 259 1.14 -2.33 -13.54
N SER A 260 1.17 -1.77 -14.75
CA SER A 260 1.50 -0.36 -14.98
C SER A 260 0.48 0.60 -14.37
N HIS A 261 -0.79 0.18 -14.28
CA HIS A 261 -1.84 1.01 -13.68
C HIS A 261 -1.59 1.20 -12.19
N PHE A 262 -1.30 0.12 -11.46
CA PHE A 262 -0.94 0.21 -10.04
C PHE A 262 0.34 1.04 -9.85
N ALA A 263 1.40 0.80 -10.63
CA ALA A 263 2.65 1.56 -10.54
C ALA A 263 2.43 3.07 -10.73
N LYS A 264 1.66 3.48 -11.74
CA LYS A 264 1.29 4.89 -11.94
C LYS A 264 0.49 5.45 -10.76
N GLY A 265 -0.47 4.67 -10.25
CA GLY A 265 -1.28 5.06 -9.09
C GLY A 265 -0.45 5.31 -7.82
N GLN A 266 0.60 4.52 -7.59
CA GLN A 266 1.51 4.72 -6.47
C GLN A 266 2.31 6.03 -6.57
N LEU A 267 2.88 6.33 -7.75
CA LEU A 267 3.62 7.57 -8.00
C LEU A 267 2.73 8.82 -7.94
N ASP A 268 1.53 8.71 -8.50
CA ASP A 268 0.51 9.77 -8.43
C ASP A 268 0.09 10.03 -6.99
N THR A 269 -0.07 8.98 -6.17
CA THR A 269 -0.52 9.10 -4.79
C THR A 269 0.36 10.03 -3.96
N VAL A 270 1.68 9.84 -3.98
CA VAL A 270 2.60 10.63 -3.13
C VAL A 270 2.70 12.10 -3.52
N VAL A 271 2.18 12.49 -4.68
CA VAL A 271 2.15 13.88 -5.17
C VAL A 271 0.76 14.52 -5.13
N ARG A 272 -0.25 13.83 -4.57
CA ARG A 272 -1.62 14.37 -4.41
C ARG A 272 -1.69 15.45 -3.34
N GLU A 273 -2.74 16.26 -3.39
CA GLU A 273 -2.97 17.41 -2.51
C GLU A 273 -3.08 17.04 -1.02
N TRP A 274 -3.55 15.83 -0.74
CA TRP A 274 -3.67 15.26 0.61
C TRP A 274 -2.50 14.30 0.94
N TYR A 275 -1.41 14.36 0.16
CA TYR A 275 -0.15 13.66 0.44
C TYR A 275 1.03 14.63 0.48
N GLN A 276 1.19 15.43 -0.57
CA GLN A 276 2.18 16.48 -0.67
C GLN A 276 1.84 17.60 0.32
N HIS A 277 2.82 18.03 1.11
CA HIS A 277 2.65 19.15 2.02
C HIS A 277 2.36 20.44 1.23
N PRO A 278 1.54 21.38 1.74
CA PRO A 278 1.19 22.63 1.04
C PRO A 278 2.38 23.50 0.61
N ASN A 279 3.56 23.30 1.20
CA ASN A 279 4.81 23.98 0.82
C ASN A 279 5.53 23.33 -0.39
N GLY A 280 5.00 22.23 -0.93
CA GLY A 280 5.59 21.45 -2.03
C GLY A 280 6.36 20.19 -1.61
N GLN A 281 6.64 19.97 -0.32
CA GLN A 281 7.40 18.81 0.15
C GLN A 281 6.63 17.49 -0.05
N LEU A 282 7.32 16.46 -0.54
CA LEU A 282 6.78 15.10 -0.58
C LEU A 282 7.01 14.41 0.78
N PRO A 283 6.05 13.62 1.29
CA PRO A 283 6.22 12.92 2.56
C PRO A 283 7.35 11.90 2.44
N ALA A 284 8.27 11.87 3.40
CA ALA A 284 9.37 10.91 3.36
C ALA A 284 8.90 9.49 3.71
N TYR A 285 8.65 9.22 4.99
CA TYR A 285 8.24 7.92 5.52
C TYR A 285 7.56 8.09 6.90
N GLU A 286 6.89 7.04 7.41
CA GLU A 286 6.00 7.12 8.59
C GLU A 286 6.65 7.75 9.83
N TRP A 287 7.93 7.48 10.08
CA TRP A 287 8.62 7.98 11.28
C TRP A 287 8.81 9.49 11.28
N ASN A 288 9.00 10.10 10.11
CA ASN A 288 9.10 11.54 9.94
C ASN A 288 8.78 11.93 8.50
N PHE A 289 7.58 12.43 8.23
CA PHE A 289 7.24 12.87 6.88
C PHE A 289 8.01 14.11 6.43
N SER A 290 8.51 14.92 7.39
CA SER A 290 9.31 16.12 7.15
C SER A 290 10.77 15.84 6.82
N ASP A 291 11.22 14.58 6.88
CA ASP A 291 12.54 14.21 6.40
C ASP A 291 12.70 14.44 4.89
N VAL A 292 13.95 14.40 4.43
CA VAL A 292 14.27 14.55 3.01
C VAL A 292 14.66 13.19 2.45
N ASN A 293 13.99 12.79 1.38
CA ASN A 293 14.32 11.61 0.62
C ASN A 293 14.90 11.99 -0.75
N PRO A 294 15.67 11.11 -1.40
CA PRO A 294 16.07 11.31 -2.78
C PRO A 294 14.85 11.59 -3.67
N PRO A 295 14.85 12.67 -4.49
CA PRO A 295 13.75 13.06 -5.36
C PRO A 295 13.68 12.20 -6.63
N VAL A 296 13.58 10.88 -6.46
CA VAL A 296 13.59 9.86 -7.53
C VAL A 296 12.23 9.69 -8.22
N VAL A 297 11.17 10.36 -7.76
CA VAL A 297 9.80 10.23 -8.31
C VAL A 297 9.73 10.62 -9.79
N ALA A 298 10.42 11.69 -10.21
CA ALA A 298 10.47 12.10 -11.63
C ALA A 298 11.10 11.01 -12.51
N TRP A 299 12.19 10.41 -12.03
CA TRP A 299 12.87 9.32 -12.71
C TRP A 299 11.96 8.10 -12.84
N ALA A 300 11.32 7.68 -11.75
CA ALA A 300 10.42 6.55 -11.76
C ALA A 300 9.23 6.77 -12.70
N ALA A 301 8.59 7.95 -12.67
CA ALA A 301 7.50 8.29 -13.57
C ALA A 301 7.91 8.22 -15.04
N TRP A 302 9.08 8.77 -15.38
CA TRP A 302 9.65 8.66 -16.72
C TRP A 302 9.88 7.19 -17.14
N ARG A 303 10.44 6.36 -16.24
CA ARG A 303 10.68 4.94 -16.52
C ARG A 303 9.40 4.13 -16.69
N VAL A 304 8.41 4.33 -15.82
CA VAL A 304 7.09 3.69 -15.90
C VAL A 304 6.42 4.03 -17.23
N PHE A 305 6.42 5.31 -17.61
CA PHE A 305 5.91 5.75 -18.91
C PHE A 305 6.61 5.07 -20.09
N GLN A 306 7.93 4.96 -20.06
CA GLN A 306 8.69 4.28 -21.11
C GLN A 306 8.39 2.78 -21.18
N ILE A 307 8.22 2.12 -20.04
CA ILE A 307 7.85 0.70 -19.96
C ILE A 307 6.46 0.48 -20.55
N GLU A 308 5.47 1.26 -20.12
CA GLU A 308 4.11 1.18 -20.65
C GLU A 308 4.09 1.43 -22.16
N ARG A 309 4.75 2.50 -22.63
CA ARG A 309 4.87 2.81 -24.06
C ARG A 309 5.45 1.64 -24.86
N LYS A 310 6.47 0.97 -24.33
CA LYS A 310 7.08 -0.19 -24.99
C LYS A 310 6.12 -1.38 -25.06
N GLN A 311 5.26 -1.57 -24.06
CA GLN A 311 4.32 -2.69 -23.98
C GLN A 311 3.04 -2.47 -24.80
N SER A 312 2.45 -1.28 -24.73
CA SER A 312 1.16 -0.95 -25.36
C SER A 312 1.30 -0.24 -26.71
N GLY A 313 2.50 0.26 -27.04
CA GLY A 313 2.75 1.15 -28.17
C GLY A 313 2.40 2.62 -27.91
N GLN A 314 1.78 2.95 -26.77
CA GLN A 314 1.37 4.31 -26.41
C GLN A 314 1.71 4.61 -24.94
N GLY A 315 2.37 5.75 -24.68
CA GLY A 315 2.63 6.17 -23.30
C GLY A 315 1.49 7.01 -22.75
N ASP A 316 1.17 6.85 -21.46
CA ASP A 316 0.19 7.71 -20.79
C ASP A 316 0.73 9.12 -20.54
N ARG A 317 0.41 10.01 -21.47
CA ARG A 317 0.83 11.41 -21.42
C ARG A 317 0.15 12.19 -20.30
N ALA A 318 -1.13 11.91 -20.02
CA ALA A 318 -1.87 12.60 -18.97
C ALA A 318 -1.23 12.32 -17.60
N PHE A 319 -0.83 11.07 -17.35
CA PHE A 319 -0.04 10.71 -16.18
C PHE A 319 1.26 11.52 -16.07
N LEU A 320 2.05 11.61 -17.15
CA LEU A 320 3.29 12.40 -17.12
C LEU A 320 3.04 13.89 -16.84
N GLU A 321 2.01 14.46 -17.46
CA GLU A 321 1.62 15.85 -17.26
C GLU A 321 1.18 16.13 -15.82
N THR A 322 0.40 15.22 -15.21
CA THR A 322 0.03 15.29 -13.80
C THR A 322 1.27 15.26 -12.89
N ILE A 323 2.14 14.26 -13.04
CA ILE A 323 3.35 14.15 -12.23
C ILE A 323 4.25 15.37 -12.41
N PHE A 324 4.46 15.81 -13.66
CA PHE A 324 5.31 16.95 -13.98
C PHE A 324 4.87 18.20 -13.21
N HIS A 325 3.59 18.58 -13.30
CA HIS A 325 3.07 19.76 -12.61
C HIS A 325 3.22 19.68 -11.09
N LYS A 326 2.95 18.52 -10.50
CA LYS A 326 3.11 18.33 -9.05
C LYS A 326 4.57 18.40 -8.59
N LEU A 327 5.49 17.88 -9.41
CA LEU A 327 6.90 17.93 -9.12
C LEU A 327 7.52 19.33 -9.32
N LEU A 328 6.86 20.25 -10.03
CA LEU A 328 7.28 21.67 -10.03
C LEU A 328 7.21 22.28 -8.62
N LEU A 329 6.20 21.89 -7.83
CA LEU A 329 6.05 22.33 -6.44
C LEU A 329 7.18 21.75 -5.58
N ALA A 330 7.45 20.45 -5.72
CA ALA A 330 8.54 19.80 -5.00
C ALA A 330 9.91 20.37 -5.38
N PHE A 331 10.17 20.60 -6.68
CA PHE A 331 11.38 21.23 -7.15
C PHE A 331 11.58 22.62 -6.55
N THR A 332 10.53 23.43 -6.54
CA THR A 332 10.57 24.79 -5.95
C THR A 332 10.83 24.74 -4.45
N TRP A 333 10.24 23.77 -3.74
CA TRP A 333 10.53 23.52 -2.32
C TRP A 333 12.01 23.20 -2.10
N TRP A 334 12.60 22.32 -2.92
CA TRP A 334 14.02 21.97 -2.85
C TRP A 334 14.92 23.20 -3.01
N VAL A 335 14.71 23.98 -4.08
CA VAL A 335 15.50 25.21 -4.33
C VAL A 335 15.37 26.20 -3.16
N ASN A 336 14.17 26.39 -2.62
CA ASN A 336 13.97 27.41 -1.59
C ASN A 336 14.34 26.96 -0.16
N ARG A 337 14.32 25.65 0.14
CA ARG A 337 14.49 25.14 1.50
C ARG A 337 15.78 24.36 1.70
N LYS A 338 16.38 23.85 0.63
CA LYS A 338 17.55 22.97 0.69
C LYS A 338 18.78 23.55 0.00
N ASP A 339 18.64 24.67 -0.71
CA ASP A 339 19.74 25.55 -1.15
C ASP A 339 19.59 26.92 -0.48
N SER A 340 19.78 26.98 0.84
CA SER A 340 19.51 28.18 1.64
C SER A 340 20.39 29.38 1.28
N GLU A 341 21.55 29.13 0.69
CA GLU A 341 22.51 30.17 0.29
C GLU A 341 22.38 30.56 -1.19
N GLY A 342 21.59 29.84 -1.99
CA GLY A 342 21.39 30.11 -3.41
C GLY A 342 22.61 29.80 -4.28
N ASN A 343 23.47 28.90 -3.82
CA ASN A 343 24.72 28.51 -4.47
C ASN A 343 24.57 27.24 -5.32
N ASN A 344 23.35 26.70 -5.44
CA ASN A 344 23.05 25.39 -6.04
C ASN A 344 23.75 24.23 -5.31
N ILE A 345 24.01 24.39 -4.00
CA ILE A 345 24.54 23.34 -3.15
C ILE A 345 23.44 22.93 -2.17
N PHE A 346 23.04 21.66 -2.26
CA PHE A 346 21.85 21.18 -1.59
C PHE A 346 22.14 20.38 -0.33
N GLN A 347 21.24 20.52 0.63
CA GLN A 347 21.27 19.85 1.93
C GLN A 347 20.05 18.93 2.06
N GLY A 348 20.11 17.93 2.92
CA GLY A 348 18.98 17.00 3.08
C GLY A 348 19.05 16.08 4.30
N GLY A 349 20.14 16.12 5.07
CA GLY A 349 20.35 15.26 6.20
C GLY A 349 20.38 13.78 5.80
N PHE A 350 19.30 13.08 6.16
CA PHE A 350 19.08 11.64 6.00
C PHE A 350 19.28 11.13 4.55
N LEU A 351 18.54 11.69 3.58
CA LEU A 351 18.60 11.31 2.15
C LEU A 351 18.57 9.79 1.87
N GLY A 352 17.96 8.99 2.75
CA GLY A 352 17.86 7.54 2.62
C GLY A 352 19.16 6.78 2.92
N LEU A 353 20.15 7.42 3.56
CA LEU A 353 21.48 6.88 3.82
C LEU A 353 21.86 7.05 5.29
N ASP A 354 21.21 6.27 6.15
CA ASP A 354 21.15 6.40 7.61
C ASP A 354 22.52 6.50 8.28
N ASN A 355 23.45 5.60 7.93
CA ASN A 355 24.72 5.41 8.65
C ASN A 355 25.95 5.51 7.74
N ILE A 356 25.85 6.27 6.64
CA ILE A 356 26.96 6.41 5.67
C ILE A 356 28.10 7.31 6.18
N GLY A 357 27.91 8.03 7.29
CA GLY A 357 28.87 8.98 7.85
C GLY A 357 29.18 8.73 9.32
N VAL A 358 30.28 9.32 9.79
CA VAL A 358 30.69 9.30 11.21
C VAL A 358 29.94 10.33 12.07
N PHE A 359 29.20 11.24 11.46
CA PHE A 359 28.39 12.26 12.12
C PHE A 359 26.92 12.12 11.70
N ASP A 360 26.03 12.46 12.61
CA ASP A 360 24.60 12.58 12.30
C ASP A 360 24.42 13.69 11.27
N ARG A 361 23.99 13.28 10.08
CA ARG A 361 23.82 14.16 8.92
C ARG A 361 22.65 15.11 9.08
N SER A 362 21.71 14.80 9.96
CA SER A 362 20.50 15.59 10.25
C SER A 362 20.66 16.52 11.46
N ALA A 363 21.79 16.43 12.18
CA ALA A 363 22.03 17.25 13.35
C ALA A 363 22.21 18.73 13.00
N SER A 364 21.60 19.61 13.81
CA SER A 364 21.91 21.03 13.80
C SER A 364 23.17 21.29 14.64
N PHE A 365 24.14 22.01 14.09
CA PHE A 365 25.34 22.33 14.85
C PHE A 365 25.11 23.54 15.78
N PRO A 366 25.68 23.53 17.01
CA PRO A 366 25.48 24.61 17.99
C PRO A 366 25.94 26.00 17.53
N ASP A 367 26.85 26.07 16.56
CA ASP A 367 27.38 27.30 15.98
C ASP A 367 26.54 27.82 14.81
N GLY A 368 25.45 27.13 14.46
CA GLY A 368 24.59 27.47 13.32
C GLY A 368 25.16 27.05 11.96
N SER A 369 26.29 26.34 11.92
CA SER A 369 26.79 25.73 10.69
C SER A 369 25.83 24.63 10.21
N HIS A 370 25.93 24.29 8.94
CA HIS A 370 25.11 23.28 8.29
C HIS A 370 25.95 22.40 7.36
N LEU A 371 25.49 21.17 7.10
CA LEU A 371 26.15 20.24 6.19
C LEU A 371 25.63 20.42 4.76
N GLU A 372 26.53 20.80 3.87
CA GLU A 372 26.34 20.63 2.43
C GLU A 372 26.67 19.20 2.03
N GLN A 373 25.83 18.60 1.18
CA GLN A 373 25.89 17.16 0.93
C GLN A 373 25.95 16.88 -0.57
N SER A 374 27.03 16.22 -1.01
CA SER A 374 27.29 15.96 -2.43
C SER A 374 26.21 15.09 -3.10
N ASP A 375 25.61 14.17 -2.35
CA ASP A 375 24.47 13.37 -2.79
C ASP A 375 23.20 14.22 -2.94
N GLY A 376 22.91 15.13 -2.01
CA GLY A 376 21.82 16.10 -2.13
C GLY A 376 21.91 16.93 -3.41
N THR A 377 23.09 17.48 -3.69
CA THR A 377 23.37 18.24 -4.93
C THR A 377 23.25 17.36 -6.18
N SER A 378 23.82 16.15 -6.13
CA SER A 378 23.75 15.19 -7.25
C SER A 378 22.30 14.79 -7.56
N TRP A 379 21.48 14.63 -6.52
CA TRP A 379 20.07 14.33 -6.65
C TRP A 379 19.27 15.44 -7.29
N MET A 380 19.55 16.70 -6.96
CA MET A 380 18.93 17.85 -7.63
C MET A 380 19.37 18.02 -9.08
N GLY A 381 20.63 17.69 -9.39
CA GLY A 381 21.09 17.57 -10.77
C GLY A 381 20.29 16.52 -11.54
N MET A 382 20.11 15.34 -10.96
CA MET A 382 19.31 14.26 -11.55
C MET A 382 17.83 14.65 -11.69
N LEU A 383 17.23 15.30 -10.69
CA LEU A 383 15.84 15.77 -10.75
C LEU A 383 15.65 16.76 -11.90
N SER A 384 16.56 17.73 -12.04
CA SER A 384 16.55 18.71 -13.13
C SER A 384 16.58 18.02 -14.49
N LEU A 385 17.48 17.06 -14.69
CA LEU A 385 17.56 16.32 -15.96
C LEU A 385 16.31 15.48 -16.26
N ASN A 386 15.69 14.88 -15.25
CA ASN A 386 14.46 14.10 -15.45
C ASN A 386 13.27 15.00 -15.78
N LEU A 387 13.10 16.12 -15.07
CA LEU A 387 12.04 17.09 -15.38
C LEU A 387 12.25 17.73 -16.76
N MET A 388 13.48 18.03 -17.15
CA MET A 388 13.81 18.46 -18.51
C MET A 388 13.37 17.43 -19.55
N ARG A 389 13.67 16.14 -19.36
CA ARG A 389 13.26 15.06 -20.28
C ARG A 389 11.74 14.94 -20.39
N ILE A 390 11.04 15.00 -19.27
CA ILE A 390 9.57 14.97 -19.26
C ILE A 390 9.02 16.20 -19.99
N ALA A 391 9.54 17.40 -19.72
CA ALA A 391 9.13 18.63 -20.40
C ALA A 391 9.34 18.54 -21.92
N ILE A 392 10.48 18.03 -22.39
CA ILE A 392 10.74 17.85 -23.83
C ILE A 392 9.77 16.84 -24.44
N GLU A 393 9.47 15.73 -23.77
CA GLU A 393 8.48 14.77 -24.26
C GLU A 393 7.08 15.39 -24.32
N LEU A 394 6.71 16.20 -23.32
CA LEU A 394 5.45 16.94 -23.32
C LEU A 394 5.45 18.01 -24.44
N ALA A 395 6.56 18.67 -24.71
CA ALA A 395 6.67 19.71 -25.74
C ALA A 395 6.33 19.22 -27.15
N ARG A 396 6.51 17.92 -27.43
CA ARG A 396 6.22 17.31 -28.74
C ARG A 396 4.79 17.53 -29.24
N GLU A 397 3.84 17.73 -28.34
CA GLU A 397 2.43 17.97 -28.66
C GLU A 397 1.91 19.28 -28.07
N ASN A 398 2.64 19.90 -27.14
CA ASN A 398 2.26 21.17 -26.52
C ASN A 398 3.49 22.06 -26.25
N HIS A 399 3.70 23.04 -27.12
CA HIS A 399 4.84 23.97 -27.09
C HIS A 399 5.00 24.75 -25.76
N VAL A 400 3.97 24.82 -24.91
CA VAL A 400 4.06 25.45 -23.57
C VAL A 400 5.19 24.84 -22.73
N TYR A 401 5.50 23.56 -22.93
CA TYR A 401 6.56 22.86 -22.19
C TYR A 401 7.99 23.15 -22.68
N GLU A 402 8.18 23.82 -23.81
CA GLU A 402 9.53 24.12 -24.35
C GLU A 402 10.31 25.04 -23.41
N ASN A 403 9.68 26.15 -22.99
CA ASN A 403 10.34 27.15 -22.14
C ASN A 403 10.74 26.59 -20.77
N ILE A 404 9.91 25.72 -20.19
CA ILE A 404 10.21 25.13 -18.89
C ILE A 404 11.31 24.06 -18.97
N ALA A 405 11.52 23.43 -20.13
CA ALA A 405 12.67 22.55 -20.33
C ALA A 405 14.00 23.32 -20.20
N THR A 406 14.08 24.53 -20.76
CA THR A 406 15.26 25.41 -20.65
C THR A 406 15.57 25.76 -19.20
N LYS A 407 14.56 26.05 -18.37
CA LYS A 407 14.74 26.31 -16.93
C LYS A 407 15.49 25.17 -16.24
N PHE A 408 15.10 23.92 -16.50
CA PHE A 408 15.75 22.76 -15.87
C PHE A 408 17.16 22.51 -16.41
N PHE A 409 17.38 22.79 -17.69
CA PHE A 409 18.71 22.72 -18.28
C PHE A 409 19.66 23.76 -17.65
N GLU A 410 19.23 25.01 -17.54
CA GLU A 410 20.01 26.07 -16.89
C GLU A 410 20.31 25.76 -15.43
N HIS A 411 19.33 25.25 -14.68
CA HIS A 411 19.55 24.87 -13.29
C HIS A 411 20.54 23.71 -13.15
N PHE A 412 20.48 22.70 -14.04
CA PHE A 412 21.49 21.65 -14.08
C PHE A 412 22.89 22.19 -14.37
N LEU A 413 23.04 23.13 -15.32
CA LEU A 413 24.33 23.78 -15.59
C LEU A 413 24.84 24.56 -14.37
N GLY A 414 23.94 25.21 -13.62
CA GLY A 414 24.29 25.89 -12.37
C GLY A 414 24.78 24.94 -11.27
N ILE A 415 24.22 23.72 -11.21
CA ILE A 415 24.67 22.66 -10.29
C ILE A 415 26.02 22.05 -10.73
N ALA A 416 26.25 21.96 -12.05
CA ALA A 416 27.41 21.27 -12.62
C ALA A 416 28.65 22.16 -12.82
N ALA A 417 28.49 23.47 -12.73
CA ALA A 417 29.57 24.47 -12.80
C ALA A 417 30.34 24.56 -11.49
#